data_AF-A0A2G3E803-F1
#
_entry.id   AF-A0A2G3E803-F1
#
_cell.length_a   1.000
_cell.length_b   1.000
_cell.length_c   1.000
_cell.angle_alpha   90.00
_cell.angle_beta   90.00
_cell.angle_gamma   90.00
#
_symmetry.space_group_name_H-M   'P 1'
#
loop_
_entity.id
_entity.type
_entity.pdbx_description
1 polymer ?
#
loop_
_entity_poly.entity_id
_entity_poly.type
_entity_poly.pdbx_seq_one_letter_code
_entity_poly.pdbx_strand_id
1 'polypeptide(L)' 'MDVKDIIAKVSGNKDLVEQIKKADPKQVMGLLDKAGLKVDESDAKAVKAALSDGKLDLNDIKNIAGGLFK' A
#
# COMPACT_ATOMS: atom_id res chain seq x y z
N MET A 1 -13.54 -0.23 2.57
CA MET A 1 -12.47 -0.63 1.64
C MET A 1 -11.48 -1.40 2.47
N ASP A 2 -11.18 -2.64 2.12
CA ASP A 2 -10.34 -3.48 2.97
C ASP A 2 -8.86 -3.08 2.86
N VAL A 3 -8.10 -3.27 3.95
CA VAL A 3 -6.63 -3.09 3.97
C VAL A 3 -5.97 -3.84 2.82
N LYS A 4 -6.48 -5.03 2.45
CA LYS A 4 -5.98 -5.82 1.32
C LYS A 4 -6.17 -5.12 -0.03
N ASP A 5 -7.32 -4.47 -0.25
CA ASP A 5 -7.60 -3.69 -1.46
C ASP A 5 -6.72 -2.44 -1.55
N ILE A 6 -6.55 -1.76 -0.42
CA ILE A 6 -5.67 -0.59 -0.30
C ILE A 6 -4.24 -1.01 -0.64
N ILE A 7 -3.75 -2.08 0.01
CA ILE A 7 -2.45 -2.66 -0.28
C ILE A 7 -2.36 -3.01 -1.76
N ALA A 8 -3.34 -3.71 -2.36
CA ALA A 8 -3.28 -4.10 -3.77
C ALA A 8 -3.15 -2.88 -4.71
N LYS A 9 -3.89 -1.80 -4.46
CA LYS A 9 -3.78 -0.55 -5.23
C LYS A 9 -2.43 0.14 -5.04
N VAL A 10 -1.94 0.19 -3.81
CA VAL A 10 -0.61 0.75 -3.48
C VAL A 10 0.48 -0.08 -4.13
N SER A 11 0.36 -1.40 -4.08
CA SER A 11 1.26 -2.39 -4.65
C SER A 11 1.42 -2.20 -6.15
N GLY A 12 0.34 -1.85 -6.86
CA GLY A 12 0.39 -1.49 -8.27
C GLY A 12 1.31 -0.29 -8.59
N ASN A 13 1.69 0.50 -7.58
CA ASN A 13 2.53 1.67 -7.73
C ASN A 13 3.78 1.60 -6.81
N LYS A 14 4.88 1.09 -7.37
CA LYS A 14 6.17 0.91 -6.65
C LYS A 14 6.67 2.18 -5.96
N ASP A 15 6.47 3.33 -6.59
CA ASP A 15 6.87 4.62 -6.02
C ASP A 15 6.08 4.91 -4.74
N LEU A 16 4.77 4.65 -4.78
CA LEU A 16 3.89 4.79 -3.63
C LEU A 16 4.24 3.81 -2.50
N VAL A 17 4.62 2.57 -2.83
CA VAL A 17 5.10 1.57 -1.87
C VAL A 17 6.38 2.04 -1.17
N GLU A 18 7.37 2.51 -1.93
CA GLU A 18 8.62 3.02 -1.36
C GLU A 18 8.40 4.26 -0.52
N GLN A 19 7.54 5.18 -0.97
CA GLN A 19 7.15 6.35 -0.21
C GLN A 19 6.46 5.93 1.09
N ILE A 20 5.52 4.98 1.08
CA ILE A 20 4.82 4.50 2.29
C ILE A 20 5.77 3.78 3.25
N LYS A 21 6.72 2.98 2.74
CA LYS A 21 7.76 2.33 3.55
C LYS A 21 8.64 3.32 4.30
N LYS A 22 8.99 4.44 3.66
CA LYS A 22 9.85 5.50 4.22
C LYS A 22 9.06 6.57 4.99
N ALA A 23 7.77 6.70 4.74
CA ALA A 23 6.90 7.73 5.29
C ALA A 23 6.41 7.41 6.72
N ASP A 24 6.17 8.47 7.50
CA ASP A 24 5.51 8.38 8.80
C ASP A 24 4.03 7.97 8.69
N PRO A 25 3.41 7.39 9.74
CA PRO A 25 2.01 6.95 9.69
C PRO A 25 1.04 8.05 9.23
N LYS A 26 1.32 9.31 9.60
CA LYS A 26 0.56 10.48 9.16
C LYS A 26 0.73 10.79 7.66
N GLN A 27 1.92 10.58 7.13
CA GLN A 27 2.20 10.76 5.71
C GLN A 27 1.63 9.63 4.87
N VAL A 28 1.61 8.39 5.40
CA VAL A 28 0.96 7.25 4.73
C VAL A 28 -0.51 7.52 4.44
N MET A 29 -1.26 8.09 5.40
CA MET A 29 -2.65 8.51 5.15
C MET A 29 -2.75 9.50 3.98
N GLY A 30 -1.88 10.51 3.94
CA GLY A 30 -1.89 11.49 2.85
C GLY A 30 -1.47 10.92 1.49
N LEU A 31 -0.55 9.95 1.47
CA LEU A 31 -0.14 9.26 0.25
C LEU A 31 -1.25 8.36 -0.30
N LEU A 32 -1.96 7.68 0.59
CA LEU A 32 -3.13 6.86 0.26
C LEU A 32 -4.27 7.75 -0.24
N ASP A 33 -4.58 8.85 0.44
CA ASP A 33 -5.63 9.78 0.04
C ASP A 33 -5.34 10.41 -1.34
N LYS A 34 -4.08 10.79 -1.61
CA LYS A 34 -3.62 11.24 -2.95
C LYS A 34 -3.79 10.18 -4.03
N ALA A 35 -3.68 8.90 -3.68
CA ALA A 35 -3.95 7.79 -4.58
C ALA A 35 -5.47 7.49 -4.74
N GLY A 36 -6.33 8.31 -4.15
CA GLY A 36 -7.78 8.11 -4.13
C GLY A 36 -8.23 7.00 -3.16
N LEU A 37 -7.36 6.60 -2.24
CA LEU A 37 -7.61 5.62 -1.19
C LEU A 37 -7.91 6.37 0.11
N LYS A 38 -9.19 6.60 0.40
CA LYS A 38 -9.60 7.06 1.73
C LYS A 38 -9.45 5.91 2.71
N VAL A 39 -8.56 6.09 3.67
CA VAL A 39 -8.24 5.10 4.69
C VAL A 39 -8.24 5.75 6.07
N ASP A 40 -8.60 4.99 7.09
CA ASP A 40 -8.52 5.44 8.46
C ASP A 40 -7.10 5.24 9.03
N GLU A 41 -6.81 5.84 10.20
CA GLU A 41 -5.48 5.76 10.80
C GLU A 41 -5.07 4.30 11.11
N SER A 42 -6.04 3.46 11.49
CA SER A 42 -5.84 2.02 11.67
C SER A 42 -5.44 1.31 10.38
N ASP A 43 -6.10 1.63 9.26
CA ASP A 43 -5.78 1.05 7.95
C ASP A 43 -4.41 1.52 7.46
N ALA A 44 -4.09 2.81 7.60
CA ALA A 44 -2.78 3.34 7.22
C ALA A 44 -1.64 2.68 8.01
N LYS A 45 -1.83 2.43 9.31
CA LYS A 45 -0.89 1.66 10.13
C LYS A 45 -0.78 0.21 9.65
N ALA A 46 -1.89 -0.44 9.31
CA ALA A 46 -1.90 -1.81 8.81
C ALA A 46 -1.22 -1.94 7.44
N VAL A 47 -1.47 -1.00 6.53
CA VAL A 47 -0.82 -0.91 5.21
C VAL A 47 0.68 -0.69 5.38
N LYS A 48 1.07 0.28 6.21
CA LYS A 48 2.48 0.53 6.52
C LYS A 48 3.14 -0.69 7.12
N ALA A 49 2.51 -1.34 8.10
CA ALA A 49 3.02 -2.55 8.72
C ALA A 49 3.17 -3.67 7.68
N ALA A 50 2.15 -3.93 6.86
CA ALA A 50 2.20 -4.96 5.83
C ALA A 50 3.31 -4.70 4.79
N LEU A 51 3.55 -3.44 4.43
CA LEU A 51 4.61 -3.07 3.50
C LEU A 51 6.00 -3.10 4.18
N SER A 52 6.14 -2.63 5.41
CA SER A 52 7.41 -2.62 6.17
C SER A 52 7.83 -3.99 6.71
N ASP A 53 6.90 -4.89 7.03
CA ASP A 53 7.17 -6.25 7.52
C ASP A 53 7.81 -7.15 6.45
N GLY A 54 7.96 -6.65 5.21
CA GLY A 54 8.64 -7.36 4.13
C GLY A 54 7.83 -8.52 3.55
N LYS A 55 6.66 -8.86 4.10
CA LYS A 55 5.74 -9.88 3.53
C LYS A 55 5.27 -9.56 2.12
N LEU A 56 5.30 -8.29 1.73
CA LEU A 56 5.05 -7.86 0.35
C LEU A 56 6.39 -7.59 -0.31
N ASP A 57 7.05 -8.67 -0.71
CA ASP A 57 8.14 -8.59 -1.68
C ASP A 57 7.62 -7.91 -2.95
N LEU A 58 8.41 -7.00 -3.50
CA LEU A 58 8.10 -6.33 -4.77
C LEU A 58 7.80 -7.34 -5.91
N ASN A 59 8.32 -8.56 -5.78
CA ASN A 59 8.06 -9.68 -6.68
C ASN A 59 6.67 -10.31 -6.50
N ASP A 60 6.14 -10.36 -5.27
CA ASP A 60 4.78 -10.81 -4.98
C ASP A 60 3.76 -9.78 -5.45
N ILE A 61 4.04 -8.50 -5.18
CA ILE A 61 3.29 -7.35 -5.68
C ILE A 61 3.17 -7.37 -7.21
N LYS A 62 4.25 -7.71 -7.92
CA LYS A 62 4.24 -7.80 -9.39
C LYS A 62 3.34 -8.93 -9.90
N ASN A 63 3.23 -10.03 -9.17
CA ASN A 63 2.31 -11.12 -9.48
C ASN A 63 0.85 -10.77 -9.11
N ILE A 64 0.60 -10.09 -7.99
CA ILE A 64 -0.73 -9.64 -7.57
C ILE A 64 -1.26 -8.57 -8.54
N ALA A 65 -0.46 -7.56 -8.86
CA ALA A 65 -0.83 -6.53 -9.83
C ALA A 65 -0.93 -7.11 -11.25
N GLY A 66 -0.04 -8.03 -11.64
CA GLY A 66 -0.13 -8.70 -12.95
C GLY A 66 -1.35 -9.61 -13.11
N GLY A 67 -1.88 -10.16 -12.00
CA GLY A 67 -3.07 -11.02 -11.99
C GLY A 67 -4.41 -10.28 -11.85
N LEU A 68 -4.42 -9.09 -11.24
CA LEU A 68 -5.65 -8.30 -11.02
C LEU A 68 -6.11 -7.47 -12.23
N PHE A 69 -5.30 -7.39 -13.30
CA PHE A 69 -5.65 -6.69 -14.55
C PHE A 69 -5.92 -7.65 -15.73
N LYS A 70 -6.23 -8.92 -15.48
CA LYS A 70 -6.66 -9.86 -16.53
C LYS A 70 -8.17 -9.97 -16.62
#